data_AF-A0A9P6USU0-F1
#
_entry.id   AF-A0A9P6USU0-F1
#
_cell.length_a   1.000
_cell.length_b   1.000
_cell.length_c   1.000
_cell.angle_alpha   90.00
_cell.angle_beta   90.00
_cell.angle_gamma   90.00
#
_symmetry.space_group_name_H-M   'P 1'
#
loop_
_entity.id
_entity.type
_entity.pdbx_description
1 polymer ?
#
loop_
_entity_poly.entity_id
_entity_poly.type
_entity_poly.pdbx_seq_one_letter_code
_entity_poly.pdbx_strand_id
1 'polypeptide(L)'
;MFKAKVNRHKCSMRHINSAFCETLDSCLAGKTPVYFCERCYDLFHYGSSGNILYDDFKVFEYSPKCSSEFEKRLEKFLGDRRS
;
A
#
# COMPACT_ATOMS: atom_id res chain seq x y z
N MET A 1 19.92 -19.41 17.36
CA MET A 1 19.41 -18.38 16.43
C MET A 1 17.89 -18.48 16.37
N PHE A 2 17.17 -17.53 16.99
CA PHE A 2 15.71 -17.48 16.91
C PHE A 2 15.30 -16.94 15.53
N LYS A 3 14.68 -17.79 14.69
CA LYS A 3 13.96 -17.33 13.50
C LYS A 3 12.51 -17.07 13.91
N ALA A 4 12.22 -15.87 14.42
CA ALA A 4 10.84 -15.43 14.53
C ALA A 4 10.24 -15.46 13.12
N LYS A 5 9.24 -16.33 12.88
CA LYS A 5 8.42 -16.22 11.67
C LYS A 5 7.74 -14.86 11.76
N VAL A 6 8.25 -13.88 11.02
CA VAL A 6 7.57 -12.59 10.84
C VAL A 6 6.22 -12.93 10.21
N ASN A 7 5.17 -12.91 11.01
CA ASN A 7 3.83 -13.26 10.58
C ASN A 7 3.31 -12.04 9.80
N ARG A 8 3.59 -12.01 8.50
CA ARG A 8 3.22 -10.89 7.63
C ARG A 8 1.73 -10.93 7.34
N HIS A 9 1.07 -9.78 7.44
CA HIS A 9 -0.28 -9.65 6.92
C HIS A 9 -0.29 -9.95 5.42
N LYS A 10 -1.38 -10.57 4.98
CA LYS A 10 -1.63 -10.81 3.57
C LYS A 10 -2.42 -9.65 2.99
N CYS A 11 -2.30 -9.44 1.68
CA CYS A 11 -3.12 -8.49 0.95
C CYS A 11 -4.61 -8.72 1.23
N SER A 12 -5.31 -7.67 1.61
CA SER A 12 -6.74 -7.66 1.88
C SER A 12 -7.60 -7.93 0.64
N MET A 13 -7.06 -7.74 -0.56
CA MET A 13 -7.80 -7.94 -1.82
C MET A 13 -7.69 -9.37 -2.35
N ARG A 14 -6.54 -10.03 -2.18
CA ARG A 14 -6.27 -11.36 -2.77
C ARG A 14 -5.93 -12.45 -1.76
N HIS A 15 -5.61 -12.11 -0.52
CA HIS A 15 -5.27 -13.05 0.58
C HIS A 15 -4.18 -14.10 0.32
N ILE A 16 -3.44 -13.99 -0.80
CA ILE A 16 -2.33 -14.89 -1.16
C ILE A 16 -0.97 -14.20 -1.05
N ASN A 17 -0.89 -12.94 -1.48
CA ASN A 17 0.34 -12.17 -1.50
C ASN A 17 0.60 -11.52 -0.14
N SER A 18 1.87 -11.43 0.25
CA SER A 18 2.26 -10.63 1.42
C SER A 18 1.92 -9.16 1.18
N ALA A 19 1.46 -8.48 2.23
CA ALA A 19 1.26 -7.05 2.20
C ALA A 19 2.62 -6.33 2.14
N PHE A 20 2.68 -5.23 1.39
CA PHE A 20 3.86 -4.34 1.33
C PHE A 20 3.58 -3.01 2.02
N CYS A 21 2.34 -2.51 1.93
CA CYS A 21 1.90 -1.29 2.60
C CYS A 21 0.57 -1.53 3.32
N GLU A 22 0.30 -0.63 4.24
CA GLU A 22 -1.02 -0.45 4.84
C GLU A 22 -1.52 0.95 4.54
N THR A 23 -2.83 1.06 4.35
CA THR A 23 -3.52 2.34 4.22
C THR A 23 -4.47 2.52 5.40
N LEU A 24 -4.50 3.73 5.93
CA LEU A 24 -5.43 4.17 6.96
C LEU A 24 -6.42 5.16 6.36
N ASP A 25 -7.64 5.12 6.89
CA ASP A 25 -8.69 6.13 6.67
C ASP A 25 -9.18 6.24 5.21
N SER A 26 -8.97 5.22 4.38
CA SER A 26 -9.47 5.21 3.00
C SER A 26 -11.00 5.13 2.96
N CYS A 27 -11.65 6.16 2.41
CA CYS A 27 -13.11 6.21 2.26
C CYS A 27 -13.67 5.05 1.41
N LEU A 28 -12.91 4.58 0.42
CA LEU A 28 -13.35 3.53 -0.50
C LEU A 28 -13.19 2.12 0.06
N ALA A 29 -12.31 1.92 1.04
CA ALA A 29 -11.97 0.57 1.50
C ALA A 29 -12.97 0.02 2.54
N GLY A 30 -13.78 0.87 3.16
CA GLY A 30 -14.79 0.49 4.16
C GLY A 30 -14.24 -0.13 5.45
N LYS A 31 -12.92 -0.22 5.60
CA LYS A 31 -12.20 -0.73 6.77
C LYS A 31 -10.85 -0.01 6.91
N THR A 32 -10.33 0.07 8.12
CA THR A 32 -9.01 0.66 8.43
C THR A 32 -8.38 -0.15 9.58
N PRO A 33 -7.12 -0.62 9.49
CA PRO A 33 -6.20 -0.54 8.36
C PRO A 33 -6.54 -1.50 7.21
N VAL A 34 -6.11 -1.16 5.98
CA VAL A 34 -6.18 -2.05 4.82
C VAL A 34 -4.78 -2.36 4.31
N TYR A 35 -4.47 -3.66 4.30
CA TYR A 35 -3.20 -4.17 3.80
C TYR A 35 -3.26 -4.44 2.30
N PHE A 36 -2.29 -3.94 1.53
CA PHE A 36 -2.21 -4.17 0.09
C PHE A 36 -0.92 -4.91 -0.28
N CYS A 37 -0.98 -5.73 -1.33
CA CYS A 37 0.21 -6.10 -2.11
C CYS A 37 0.39 -5.06 -3.23
N GLU A 38 1.60 -4.93 -3.78
CA GLU A 38 1.99 -3.89 -4.75
C GLU A 38 0.96 -3.68 -5.86
N ARG A 39 0.66 -4.75 -6.60
CA ARG A 39 -0.31 -4.72 -7.71
C ARG A 39 -1.72 -4.31 -7.28
N CYS A 40 -2.15 -4.66 -6.06
CA CYS A 40 -3.49 -4.31 -5.60
C CYS A 40 -3.55 -2.86 -5.10
N TYR A 41 -2.44 -2.32 -4.60
CA TYR A 41 -2.35 -0.90 -4.28
C TYR A 41 -2.48 -0.07 -5.56
N ASP A 42 -1.74 -0.44 -6.62
CA ASP A 42 -1.80 0.31 -7.88
C ASP A 42 -3.20 0.27 -8.50
N LEU A 43 -3.81 -0.91 -8.56
CA LEU A 43 -5.17 -1.08 -9.13
C LEU A 43 -6.26 -0.39 -8.31
N PHE A 44 -6.07 -0.21 -7.00
CA PHE A 44 -7.07 0.38 -6.13
C PHE A 44 -6.94 1.91 -6.06
N HIS A 45 -5.72 2.44 -6.12
CA HIS A 45 -5.45 3.87 -5.92
C HIS A 45 -5.18 4.64 -7.21
N TYR A 46 -4.82 3.97 -8.31
CA TYR A 46 -4.50 4.63 -9.58
C TYR A 46 -5.45 4.20 -10.70
N GLY A 47 -5.80 5.17 -11.54
CA GLY A 47 -6.54 4.93 -12.78
C GLY A 47 -5.63 4.38 -13.89
N SER A 48 -6.23 4.01 -15.03
CA SER A 48 -5.49 3.46 -16.18
C SER A 48 -4.43 4.40 -16.75
N SER A 49 -4.55 5.71 -16.53
CA SER A 49 -3.56 6.72 -16.93
C SER A 49 -2.40 6.89 -15.94
N GLY A 50 -2.41 6.15 -14.82
CA GLY A 50 -1.38 6.28 -13.77
C GLY A 50 -1.56 7.48 -12.85
N ASN A 51 -2.73 8.14 -12.91
CA ASN A 51 -3.15 9.21 -12.01
C ASN A 51 -3.82 8.63 -10.78
N ILE A 52 -3.59 9.27 -9.63
CA ILE A 52 -4.27 8.96 -8.38
C ILE A 52 -5.77 9.21 -8.50
N LEU A 53 -6.59 8.27 -8.02
CA LEU A 53 -8.06 8.37 -8.08
C LEU A 53 -8.64 9.20 -6.92
N TYR A 54 -7.98 9.18 -5.78
CA TYR A 54 -8.36 9.86 -4.53
C TYR A 54 -7.13 9.90 -3.61
N ASP A 55 -7.06 10.85 -2.67
CA ASP A 55 -5.86 11.10 -1.86
C ASP A 55 -6.13 11.26 -0.36
N ASP A 56 -7.36 10.95 0.07
CA ASP A 56 -7.88 11.12 1.43
C ASP A 56 -7.43 10.03 2.42
N PHE A 57 -6.37 9.30 2.10
CA PHE A 57 -5.82 8.23 2.94
C PHE A 57 -4.37 8.48 3.33
N LYS A 58 -3.91 7.71 4.32
CA LYS A 58 -2.51 7.70 4.75
C LYS A 58 -1.91 6.35 4.42
N VAL A 59 -0.69 6.35 3.89
CA VAL A 59 0.03 5.14 3.49
C VAL A 59 1.23 4.96 4.41
N PHE A 60 1.40 3.76 4.95
CA PHE A 60 2.53 3.38 5.77
C PHE A 60 3.22 2.15 5.18
N GLU A 61 4.54 2.14 5.31
CA GLU A 61 5.34 0.97 4.95
C GLU A 61 5.04 -0.16 5.93
N TYR A 62 4.61 -1.31 5.40
CA TYR A 62 4.28 -2.46 6.23
C TYR A 62 5.46 -3.45 6.34
N SER A 63 6.36 -3.50 5.34
CA SER A 63 7.51 -4.41 5.39
C SER A 63 8.79 -3.84 4.78
N PRO A 64 9.90 -3.80 5.54
CA PRO A 64 11.19 -3.26 5.10
C PRO A 64 11.89 -4.08 4.00
N LYS A 65 11.26 -5.15 3.50
CA LYS A 65 11.79 -5.97 2.40
C LYS A 65 11.19 -5.61 1.03
N CYS A 66 10.17 -4.75 0.98
CA CYS A 66 9.58 -4.29 -0.27
C CYS A 66 10.24 -2.97 -0.72
N SER A 67 11.46 -3.14 -1.24
CA SER A 67 12.31 -2.32 -2.13
C SER A 67 12.17 -0.79 -2.20
N SER A 68 13.29 -0.15 -2.58
CA SER A 68 13.42 1.24 -3.03
C SER A 68 12.43 1.70 -4.11
N GLU A 69 11.67 0.78 -4.72
CA GLU A 69 10.58 1.10 -5.62
C GLU A 69 9.32 1.57 -4.87
N PHE A 70 9.12 1.08 -3.64
CA PHE A 70 8.08 1.58 -2.74
C PHE A 70 8.30 3.06 -2.41
N GLU A 71 9.51 3.43 -1.99
CA GLU A 71 9.83 4.82 -1.65
C GLU A 71 9.58 5.74 -2.85
N LYS A 72 10.01 5.36 -4.06
CA LYS A 72 9.74 6.13 -5.28
C LYS A 72 8.25 6.30 -5.56
N ARG A 73 7.44 5.26 -5.34
CA ARG A 73 5.98 5.31 -5.56
C ARG A 73 5.26 6.08 -4.45
N LEU A 74 5.75 5.98 -3.22
CA LEU A 74 5.25 6.75 -2.09
C LEU A 74 5.62 8.24 -2.25
N GLU A 75 6.83 8.54 -2.67
CA GLU A 75 7.27 9.90 -3.03
C GLU A 75 6.46 10.45 -4.19
N LYS A 76 6.17 9.65 -5.22
CA LYS A 76 5.23 10.04 -6.28
C LYS A 76 3.86 10.39 -5.70
N PHE A 77 3.29 9.51 -4.88
CA PHE A 77 2.01 9.73 -4.21
C PHE A 77 2.02 11.00 -3.32
N LEU A 78 3.07 11.20 -2.53
CA LEU A 78 3.22 12.36 -1.65
C LEU A 78 3.53 13.65 -2.44
N GLY A 79 4.19 13.54 -3.59
CA GLY A 79 4.43 14.63 -4.53
C GLY A 79 3.15 15.08 -5.24
N ASP A 80 2.32 14.13 -5.66
CA ASP A 80 1.01 14.40 -6.26
C ASP A 80 0.08 15.14 -5.28
N ARG A 81 0.21 14.92 -3.96
CA ARG A 81 -0.54 15.67 -2.92
C ARG A 81 -0.08 17.12 -2.67
N ARG A 82 1.09 17.53 -3.17
CA ARG A 82 1.64 18.88 -2.94
C ARG A 82 1.34 19.87 -4.08
N SER A 83 0.65 19.43 -5.14
CA SER A 83 0.33 20.26 -6.32
C SER A 83 -1.07 20.88 -6.25
#